data_AF-A0A8S9HB61-F1
#
_entry.id   AF-A0A8S9HB61-F1
#
_cell.length_a   1.000
_cell.length_b   1.000
_cell.length_c   1.000
_cell.angle_alpha   90.00
_cell.angle_beta   90.00
_cell.angle_gamma   90.00
#
_symmetry.space_group_name_H-M   'P 1'
#
loop_
_entity.id
_entity.type
_entity.pdbx_description
1 polymer ?
#
loop_
_entity_poly.entity_id
_entity_poly.type
_entity_poly.pdbx_seq_one_letter_code
_entity_poly.pdbx_strand_id
1 'polypeptide(L)'
;MEPVNGGSVQIQNENGCRKLPNFLQSVNMKYVKLGYHYLITHLFKLCLVPLMAVLITEISRLTPDDYHQIWLHLQYNLVAFILLSALAVFGTTVFIMTRPRSVYLVDYSCYLPQASLQVPYKKFMDHSALIDDFNESSLEFQRKILERSGLGEETYLPDGLHCVPPRTTMAAAREEAEQVMFGCLDKLFENTKINPKDIGVLVVNCSLFNPTPSLSAMIVNKYKLRGNVKSFNLGGMGCSAGVISIDLAKDMLQVHRNTYAVVVSTENITQNWYFGNKKAMLIPNCLFRTPYSSFSSQWNLLVPSRS
;
A
#
# COMPACT_ATOMS: atom_id res chain seq x y z
N MET A 1 -44.51 58.25 -13.18
CA MET A 1 -45.27 58.42 -11.92
C MET A 1 -45.14 57.09 -11.19
N GLU A 2 -44.16 57.02 -10.28
CA GLU A 2 -43.67 55.89 -9.45
C GLU A 2 -43.37 54.53 -10.11
N PRO A 3 -42.49 53.67 -9.54
CA PRO A 3 -41.69 53.73 -8.30
C PRO A 3 -40.16 53.65 -8.63
N VAL A 4 -39.19 53.76 -7.70
CA VAL A 4 -38.72 52.75 -6.73
C VAL A 4 -37.97 53.49 -5.62
N ASN A 5 -38.47 53.35 -4.40
CA ASN A 5 -37.93 53.98 -3.19
C ASN A 5 -36.79 53.11 -2.62
N GLY A 6 -35.69 53.75 -2.24
CA GLY A 6 -34.45 53.10 -1.81
C GLY A 6 -34.62 52.40 -0.45
N GLY A 7 -34.41 51.08 -0.46
CA GLY A 7 -34.26 50.29 0.75
C GLY A 7 -32.83 50.41 1.29
N SER A 8 -32.67 51.12 2.40
CA SER A 8 -31.48 51.09 3.24
C SER A 8 -31.40 49.74 3.96
N VAL A 9 -30.46 48.89 3.55
CA VAL A 9 -30.12 47.66 4.26
C VAL A 9 -29.24 48.02 5.45
N GLN A 10 -29.80 47.90 6.66
CA GLN A 10 -29.04 48.01 7.91
C GLN A 10 -28.01 46.87 8.01
N ILE A 11 -26.75 47.24 8.23
CA ILE A 11 -25.65 46.33 8.51
C ILE A 11 -25.86 45.75 9.92
N GLN A 12 -26.26 44.48 9.98
CA GLN A 12 -26.33 43.73 11.22
C GLN A 12 -24.90 43.31 11.60
N ASN A 13 -24.36 43.95 12.63
CA ASN A 13 -23.01 43.74 13.12
C ASN A 13 -22.96 42.44 13.96
N GLU A 14 -22.86 41.29 13.30
CA GLU A 14 -22.55 40.03 13.97
C GLU A 14 -21.08 40.03 14.39
N ASN A 15 -20.83 40.41 15.64
CA ASN A 15 -19.58 40.14 16.35
C ASN A 15 -19.43 38.64 16.60
N GLY A 16 -19.21 37.86 15.53
CA GLY A 16 -18.81 36.47 15.58
C GLY A 16 -17.30 36.38 15.76
N CYS A 17 -16.84 36.29 17.00
CA CYS A 17 -15.47 35.91 17.32
C CYS A 17 -15.14 34.59 16.61
N ARG A 18 -14.36 34.63 15.53
CA ARG A 18 -13.76 33.45 14.89
C ARG A 18 -12.82 32.79 15.90
N LYS A 19 -13.35 31.90 16.74
CA LYS A 19 -12.56 31.01 17.59
C LYS A 19 -11.66 30.17 16.68
N LEU A 20 -10.36 30.44 16.72
CA LEU A 20 -9.36 29.56 16.14
C LEU A 20 -9.58 28.12 16.66
N PRO A 21 -9.49 27.09 15.79
CA PRO A 21 -9.63 25.71 16.24
C PRO A 21 -8.56 25.42 17.28
N ASN A 22 -9.00 24.91 18.43
CA ASN A 22 -8.15 24.62 19.59
C ASN A 22 -7.29 23.39 19.28
N PHE A 23 -6.16 23.59 18.59
CA PHE A 23 -5.25 22.54 18.13
C PHE A 23 -4.81 21.63 19.28
N LEU A 24 -4.53 22.19 20.46
CA LEU A 24 -4.16 21.44 21.66
C LEU A 24 -5.24 20.45 22.09
N GLN A 25 -6.52 20.81 21.98
CA GLN A 25 -7.63 19.93 22.34
C GLN A 25 -7.81 18.79 21.33
N SER A 26 -7.59 19.06 20.04
CA SER A 26 -7.61 18.02 18.99
C SER A 26 -6.45 17.01 19.16
N VAL A 27 -5.28 17.52 19.53
CA VAL A 27 -4.06 16.72 19.76
C VAL A 27 -4.23 15.86 21.01
N ASN A 28 -4.74 16.43 22.10
CA ASN A 28 -5.01 15.69 23.34
C ASN A 28 -6.05 14.59 23.12
N MET A 29 -7.12 14.84 22.37
CA MET A 29 -8.13 13.82 22.02
C MET A 29 -7.56 12.70 21.13
N LYS A 30 -6.57 13.00 20.28
CA LYS A 30 -5.90 12.01 19.43
C LYS A 30 -5.02 11.08 20.27
N TYR A 31 -4.27 11.64 21.23
CA TYR A 31 -3.46 10.86 22.18
C TYR A 31 -4.31 10.09 23.19
N VAL A 32 -5.43 10.65 23.64
CA VAL A 32 -6.38 9.95 24.52
C VAL A 32 -7.01 8.77 23.77
N LYS A 33 -7.46 8.95 22.51
CA LYS A 33 -7.98 7.83 21.70
C LYS A 33 -6.92 6.77 21.43
N LEU A 34 -5.68 7.16 21.14
CA LEU A 34 -4.57 6.24 20.95
C LEU A 34 -4.23 5.47 22.24
N GLY A 35 -4.22 6.17 23.38
CA GLY A 35 -4.02 5.60 24.71
C GLY A 35 -5.11 4.62 25.09
N TYR A 36 -6.39 4.96 24.87
CA TYR A 36 -7.51 4.05 25.08
C TYR A 36 -7.46 2.85 24.14
N HIS A 37 -7.12 3.04 22.87
CA HIS A 37 -6.96 1.95 21.92
C HIS A 37 -5.84 1.01 22.34
N TYR A 38 -4.69 1.54 22.76
CA TYR A 38 -3.56 0.76 23.26
C TYR A 38 -3.91 0.02 24.56
N LEU A 39 -4.58 0.71 25.49
CA LEU A 39 -5.05 0.16 26.75
C LEU A 39 -6.03 -0.99 26.50
N ILE A 40 -7.04 -0.83 25.64
CA ILE A 40 -8.02 -1.86 25.31
C ILE A 40 -7.35 -3.04 24.57
N THR A 41 -6.48 -2.75 23.61
CA THR A 41 -5.79 -3.78 22.80
C THR A 41 -4.80 -4.60 23.64
N HIS A 42 -4.23 -4.01 24.68
CA HIS A 42 -3.29 -4.67 25.57
C HIS A 42 -3.83 -4.94 26.97
N LEU A 43 -5.10 -4.66 27.25
CA LEU A 43 -5.73 -4.78 28.57
C LEU A 43 -5.55 -6.18 29.13
N PHE A 44 -5.86 -7.18 28.30
CA PHE A 44 -5.69 -8.57 28.66
C PHE A 44 -4.23 -8.89 29.04
N LYS A 45 -3.25 -8.36 28.30
CA LYS A 45 -1.82 -8.58 28.63
C LYS A 45 -1.43 -7.85 29.92
N LEU A 46 -1.90 -6.62 30.10
CA LEU A 46 -1.57 -5.74 31.22
C LEU A 46 -2.20 -6.25 32.53
N CYS A 47 -3.35 -6.93 32.46
CA CYS A 47 -3.98 -7.61 33.59
C CYS A 47 -3.43 -9.03 33.81
N LEU A 48 -3.13 -9.80 32.74
CA LEU A 48 -2.63 -11.18 32.86
C LEU A 48 -1.23 -11.24 33.49
N VAL A 49 -0.32 -10.33 33.13
CA VAL A 49 1.07 -10.36 33.66
C VAL A 49 1.13 -10.23 35.19
N PRO A 50 0.51 -9.22 35.83
CA PRO A 50 0.50 -9.12 37.29
C PRO A 50 -0.33 -10.24 37.94
N LEU A 51 -1.42 -10.69 37.32
CA LEU A 51 -2.20 -11.82 37.82
C LEU A 51 -1.39 -13.12 37.84
N MET A 52 -0.61 -13.39 36.79
CA MET A 52 0.32 -14.52 36.74
C MET A 52 1.44 -14.37 37.78
N ALA A 53 1.97 -13.16 38.01
CA ALA A 53 2.97 -12.92 39.04
C ALA A 53 2.43 -13.20 40.45
N VAL A 54 1.20 -12.77 40.74
CA VAL A 54 0.52 -13.05 42.02
C VAL A 54 0.27 -14.55 42.19
N LEU A 55 -0.22 -15.23 41.15
CA LEU A 55 -0.42 -16.68 41.18
C LEU A 55 0.89 -17.42 41.44
N ILE A 56 2.00 -17.03 40.81
CA ILE A 56 3.32 -17.63 41.02
C ILE A 56 3.80 -17.39 42.46
N THR A 57 3.62 -16.18 43.01
CA THR A 57 4.01 -15.89 44.39
C THR A 57 3.19 -16.65 45.43
N GLU A 58 1.89 -16.83 45.19
CA GLU A 58 1.02 -17.62 46.07
C GLU A 58 1.34 -19.11 45.97
N ILE A 59 1.56 -19.64 44.76
CA ILE A 59 2.00 -21.03 44.56
C ILE A 59 3.33 -21.32 45.27
N SER A 60 4.25 -20.35 45.28
CA SER A 60 5.56 -20.48 45.95
C SER A 60 5.47 -20.46 47.48
N ARG A 61 4.34 -20.02 48.04
CA ARG A 61 4.09 -19.96 49.49
C ARG A 61 3.28 -21.16 50.01
N LEU A 62 2.82 -22.05 49.13
CA LEU A 62 1.99 -23.20 49.51
C LEU A 62 2.79 -24.26 50.27
N THR A 63 2.29 -24.62 51.45
CA THR A 63 2.80 -25.71 52.29
C THR A 63 2.13 -27.05 51.93
N PRO A 64 2.74 -28.23 52.21
CA PRO A 64 2.17 -29.54 51.87
C PRO A 64 0.75 -29.78 52.39
N ASP A 65 0.41 -29.23 53.55
CA ASP A 65 -0.93 -29.32 54.16
C ASP A 65 -1.99 -28.50 53.42
N ASP A 66 -1.60 -27.41 52.74
CA ASP A 66 -2.50 -26.57 51.93
C ASP A 66 -2.96 -27.29 50.66
N TYR A 67 -2.13 -28.17 50.09
CA TYR A 67 -2.53 -29.00 48.96
C TYR A 67 -3.67 -29.95 49.32
N HIS A 68 -3.71 -30.46 50.56
CA HIS A 68 -4.77 -31.35 51.01
C HIS A 68 -6.11 -30.61 51.21
N GLN A 69 -6.05 -29.38 51.75
CA GLN A 69 -7.21 -28.48 51.87
C GLN A 69 -7.75 -28.05 50.49
N ILE A 70 -6.86 -27.68 49.56
CA ILE A 70 -7.24 -27.35 48.17
C ILE A 70 -7.91 -28.55 47.50
N TRP A 71 -7.40 -29.76 47.70
CA TRP A 71 -7.98 -31.00 47.16
C TRP A 71 -9.40 -31.26 47.66
N LEU A 72 -9.66 -31.07 48.95
CA LEU A 72 -10.99 -31.17 49.55
C LEU A 72 -11.95 -30.09 49.01
N HIS A 73 -11.46 -28.86 48.86
CA HIS A 73 -12.25 -27.75 48.31
C HIS A 73 -12.56 -27.94 46.81
N LEU A 74 -11.65 -28.59 46.06
CA LEU A 74 -11.84 -28.98 44.66
C LEU A 74 -12.94 -30.05 44.52
N GLN A 75 -12.99 -31.01 45.44
CA GLN A 75 -14.02 -32.05 45.47
C GLN A 75 -15.42 -31.50 45.77
N TYR A 76 -15.55 -30.50 46.65
CA TYR A 76 -16.84 -29.90 47.02
C TYR A 76 -17.38 -28.89 45.99
N ASN A 77 -16.50 -28.28 45.19
CA ASN A 77 -16.87 -27.23 44.24
C ASN A 77 -16.58 -27.63 42.78
N LEU A 78 -16.82 -28.90 42.44
CA LEU A 78 -16.70 -29.47 41.10
C LEU A 78 -17.35 -28.62 40.00
N VAL A 79 -18.54 -28.05 40.29
CA VAL A 79 -19.26 -27.18 39.36
C VAL A 79 -18.46 -25.92 39.04
N ALA A 80 -17.89 -25.25 40.04
CA ALA A 80 -17.08 -24.05 39.84
C ALA A 80 -15.80 -24.35 39.06
N PHE A 81 -15.15 -25.48 39.33
CA PHE A 81 -13.96 -25.92 38.58
C PHE A 81 -14.26 -26.23 37.11
N ILE A 82 -15.37 -26.92 36.83
CA ILE A 82 -15.82 -27.19 35.46
C ILE A 82 -16.14 -25.89 34.72
N LEU A 83 -16.82 -24.93 35.37
CA LEU A 83 -17.11 -23.64 34.77
C LEU A 83 -15.84 -22.81 34.48
N LEU A 84 -14.90 -22.78 35.42
CA LEU A 84 -13.64 -22.04 35.26
C LEU A 84 -12.78 -22.65 34.15
N SER A 85 -12.67 -23.98 34.10
CA SER A 85 -11.93 -24.69 33.04
C SER A 85 -12.59 -24.52 31.67
N ALA A 86 -13.92 -24.59 31.58
CA ALA A 86 -14.65 -24.31 30.35
C ALA A 86 -14.43 -22.87 29.86
N LEU A 87 -14.46 -21.88 30.77
CA LEU A 87 -14.19 -20.48 30.45
C LEU A 87 -12.74 -20.24 30.02
N ALA A 88 -11.78 -20.91 30.66
CA ALA A 88 -10.37 -20.86 30.29
C ALA A 88 -10.11 -21.48 28.90
N VAL A 89 -10.70 -22.65 28.61
CA VAL A 89 -10.60 -23.29 27.30
C VAL A 89 -11.26 -22.44 26.23
N PHE A 90 -12.46 -21.91 26.49
CA PHE A 90 -13.16 -21.01 25.56
C PHE A 90 -12.34 -19.73 25.31
N GLY A 91 -11.87 -19.07 26.37
CA GLY A 91 -11.05 -17.86 26.28
C GLY A 91 -9.74 -18.09 25.52
N THR A 92 -9.06 -19.21 25.79
CA THR A 92 -7.84 -19.60 25.07
C THR A 92 -8.13 -19.89 23.61
N THR A 93 -9.23 -20.58 23.31
CA THR A 93 -9.65 -20.88 21.93
C THR A 93 -9.95 -19.60 21.15
N VAL A 94 -10.75 -18.70 21.72
CA VAL A 94 -11.06 -17.39 21.11
C VAL A 94 -9.78 -16.56 20.94
N PHE A 95 -8.90 -16.54 21.93
CA PHE A 95 -7.62 -15.82 21.86
C PHE A 95 -6.74 -16.36 20.72
N ILE A 96 -6.61 -17.68 20.58
CA ILE A 96 -5.83 -18.29 19.50
C ILE A 96 -6.47 -18.01 18.14
N MET A 97 -7.80 -18.08 18.04
CA MET A 97 -8.53 -17.84 16.79
C MET A 97 -8.54 -16.39 16.33
N THR A 98 -8.47 -15.42 17.25
CA THR A 98 -8.49 -13.98 16.97
C THR A 98 -7.09 -13.39 16.72
N ARG A 99 -6.03 -14.15 16.95
CA ARG A 99 -4.67 -13.70 16.71
C ARG A 99 -4.41 -13.55 15.21
N PRO A 100 -3.94 -12.37 14.76
CA PRO A 100 -3.51 -12.20 13.39
C PRO A 100 -2.33 -13.12 13.11
N ARG A 101 -2.35 -13.77 11.96
CA ARG A 101 -1.30 -14.70 11.55
C ARG A 101 -0.19 -13.94 10.85
N SER A 102 1.02 -14.46 11.02
CA SER A 102 2.18 -13.92 10.34
C SER A 102 2.03 -14.09 8.83
N VAL A 103 2.25 -12.99 8.12
CA VAL A 103 2.27 -12.85 6.67
C VAL A 103 3.73 -12.65 6.28
N TYR A 104 4.24 -13.48 5.38
CA TYR A 104 5.65 -13.51 4.97
C TYR A 104 5.80 -13.19 3.49
N LEU A 105 6.87 -12.50 3.11
CA LEU A 105 7.30 -12.37 1.72
C LEU A 105 7.98 -13.67 1.25
N VAL A 106 7.47 -14.32 0.20
CA VAL A 106 8.08 -15.53 -0.39
C VAL A 106 9.19 -15.15 -1.36
N ASP A 107 8.91 -14.25 -2.30
CA ASP A 107 9.85 -13.81 -3.33
C ASP A 107 9.43 -12.46 -3.89
N TYR A 108 10.32 -11.78 -4.62
CA TYR A 108 10.04 -10.57 -5.36
C TYR A 108 10.73 -10.60 -6.73
N SER A 109 10.20 -9.84 -7.68
CA SER A 109 10.78 -9.69 -9.01
C SER A 109 10.71 -8.23 -9.43
N CYS A 110 11.61 -7.83 -10.32
CA CYS A 110 11.67 -6.48 -10.89
C CYS A 110 11.85 -6.61 -12.40
N TYR A 111 11.17 -5.74 -13.15
CA TYR A 111 11.31 -5.67 -14.60
C TYR A 111 12.55 -4.84 -14.96
N LEU A 112 13.45 -5.42 -15.76
CA LEU A 112 14.55 -4.69 -16.39
C LEU A 112 14.19 -4.44 -17.86
N PRO A 113 14.03 -3.18 -18.29
CA PRO A 113 13.85 -2.87 -19.70
C PRO A 113 15.07 -3.29 -20.53
N GLN A 114 14.86 -3.51 -21.83
CA GLN A 114 15.95 -3.82 -22.75
C GLN A 114 16.93 -2.65 -22.86
N ALA A 115 18.21 -2.93 -23.12
CA ALA A 115 19.25 -1.90 -23.26
C ALA A 115 18.95 -0.87 -24.37
N SER A 116 18.19 -1.26 -25.40
CA SER A 116 17.70 -0.35 -26.46
C SER A 116 16.82 0.78 -25.93
N LEU A 117 16.12 0.55 -24.80
CA LEU A 117 15.24 1.50 -24.16
C LEU A 117 15.97 2.44 -23.19
N GLN A 118 17.29 2.28 -23.03
CA GLN A 118 18.11 3.18 -22.23
C GLN A 118 18.13 4.58 -22.88
N VAL A 119 18.07 5.60 -22.02
CA VAL A 119 18.07 7.01 -22.41
C VAL A 119 19.13 7.77 -21.60
N PRO A 120 20.34 7.89 -22.17
CA PRO A 120 21.34 8.84 -21.68
C PRO A 120 20.84 10.29 -21.81
N TYR A 121 21.39 11.21 -21.04
CA TYR A 121 21.02 12.63 -21.03
C TYR A 121 21.15 13.26 -22.41
N LYS A 122 22.22 12.92 -23.13
CA LYS A 122 22.40 13.41 -24.50
C LYS A 122 21.24 12.99 -25.39
N LYS A 123 20.86 11.71 -25.37
CA LYS A 123 19.76 11.18 -26.17
C LYS A 123 18.43 11.84 -25.80
N PHE A 124 18.18 12.04 -24.51
CA PHE A 124 17.00 12.77 -24.03
C PHE A 124 16.96 14.19 -24.58
N MET A 125 18.06 14.94 -24.45
CA MET A 125 18.14 16.32 -24.89
C MET A 125 18.05 16.47 -26.42
N ASP A 126 18.69 15.57 -27.16
CA ASP A 126 18.60 15.53 -28.63
C ASP A 126 17.14 15.29 -29.06
N HIS A 127 16.44 14.32 -28.45
CA HIS A 127 15.04 14.06 -28.75
C HIS A 127 14.14 15.25 -28.38
N SER A 128 14.33 15.85 -27.20
CA SER A 128 13.55 17.03 -26.80
C SER A 128 13.74 18.20 -27.77
N ALA A 129 14.94 18.40 -28.33
CA ALA A 129 15.18 19.43 -29.34
C ALA A 129 14.48 19.11 -30.67
N LEU A 130 14.40 17.83 -31.06
CA LEU A 130 13.76 17.40 -32.32
C LEU A 130 12.23 17.46 -32.30
N ILE A 131 11.60 17.43 -31.12
CA ILE A 131 10.14 17.50 -30.98
C ILE A 131 9.60 18.89 -31.37
N ASP A 132 10.44 19.93 -31.42
CA ASP A 132 10.14 21.32 -31.81
C ASP A 132 9.03 22.03 -30.99
N ASP A 133 8.55 21.40 -29.92
CA ASP A 133 7.57 21.99 -29.00
C ASP A 133 8.21 22.84 -27.89
N PHE A 134 9.50 22.68 -27.63
CA PHE A 134 10.19 23.30 -26.49
C PHE A 134 11.07 24.48 -26.90
N ASN A 135 10.86 25.63 -26.26
CA ASN A 135 11.75 26.78 -26.43
C ASN A 135 13.11 26.56 -25.72
N GLU A 136 14.09 27.39 -26.06
CA GLU A 136 15.45 27.31 -25.51
C GLU A 136 15.48 27.37 -23.97
N SER A 137 14.62 28.20 -23.35
CA SER A 137 14.54 28.29 -21.89
C SER A 137 14.04 27.00 -21.24
N SER A 138 13.14 26.28 -21.91
CA SER A 138 12.60 24.99 -21.47
C SER A 138 13.62 23.88 -21.66
N LEU A 139 14.33 23.85 -22.80
CA LEU A 139 15.40 22.88 -23.04
C LEU A 139 16.53 23.05 -22.02
N GLU A 140 16.96 24.28 -21.77
CA GLU A 140 17.98 24.58 -20.76
C GLU A 140 17.51 24.22 -19.33
N PHE A 141 16.21 24.36 -19.04
CA PHE A 141 15.64 23.93 -17.77
C PHE A 141 15.64 22.39 -17.63
N GLN A 142 15.27 21.66 -18.68
CA GLN A 142 15.32 20.19 -18.71
C GLN A 142 16.76 19.70 -18.50
N ARG A 143 17.74 20.27 -19.21
CA ARG A 143 19.17 19.96 -19.05
C ARG A 143 19.63 20.12 -17.60
N LYS A 144 19.31 21.24 -16.97
CA LYS A 144 19.63 21.52 -15.56
C LYS A 144 19.00 20.51 -14.60
N ILE A 145 17.80 20.03 -14.88
CA ILE A 145 17.17 18.99 -14.05
C ILE A 145 17.92 17.67 -14.21
N LEU A 146 18.22 17.23 -15.43
CA LEU A 146 18.95 15.98 -15.67
C LEU A 146 20.28 15.97 -14.90
N GLU A 147 21.05 17.05 -14.99
CA GLU A 147 22.36 17.18 -14.33
C GLU A 147 22.30 17.25 -12.80
N ARG A 148 21.14 17.62 -12.21
CA ARG A 148 21.00 17.88 -10.77
C ARG A 148 20.01 16.98 -10.05
N SER A 149 19.27 16.14 -10.78
CA SER A 149 18.22 15.28 -10.24
C SER A 149 18.75 14.08 -9.46
N GLY A 150 20.02 13.73 -9.62
CA GLY A 150 20.59 12.50 -9.06
C GLY A 150 20.19 11.22 -9.80
N LEU A 151 19.50 11.34 -10.95
CA LEU A 151 19.37 10.22 -11.88
C LEU A 151 20.75 9.87 -12.46
N GLY A 152 20.87 8.67 -13.01
CA GLY A 152 22.06 8.23 -13.76
C GLY A 152 21.81 8.24 -15.26
N GLU A 153 22.89 8.02 -16.03
CA GLU A 153 22.84 7.81 -17.48
C GLU A 153 22.26 6.42 -17.87
N GLU A 154 22.06 5.55 -16.87
CA GLU A 154 21.52 4.19 -16.99
C GLU A 154 20.02 4.12 -16.65
N THR A 155 19.27 5.13 -17.11
CA THR A 155 17.81 5.19 -16.95
C THR A 155 17.08 4.86 -18.24
N TYR A 156 15.82 4.46 -18.13
CA TYR A 156 15.02 3.94 -19.25
C TYR A 156 13.74 4.75 -19.45
N LEU A 157 13.29 4.83 -20.69
CA LEU A 157 11.96 5.33 -21.07
C LEU A 157 11.23 4.26 -21.87
N PRO A 158 9.88 4.22 -21.82
CA PRO A 158 9.10 3.27 -22.60
C PRO A 158 9.24 3.56 -24.09
N ASP A 159 9.08 2.51 -24.91
CA ASP A 159 9.24 2.56 -26.37
C ASP A 159 8.49 3.74 -27.03
N GLY A 160 7.28 4.03 -26.57
CA GLY A 160 6.48 5.15 -27.08
C GLY A 160 7.17 6.51 -26.97
N LEU A 161 8.02 6.73 -25.95
CA LEU A 161 8.75 7.99 -25.75
C LEU A 161 10.09 8.05 -26.50
N HIS A 162 10.52 6.96 -27.13
CA HIS A 162 11.67 7.00 -28.07
C HIS A 162 11.25 7.44 -29.48
N CYS A 163 9.95 7.52 -29.78
CA CYS A 163 9.46 8.06 -31.05
C CYS A 163 9.62 9.58 -31.10
N VAL A 164 9.85 10.13 -32.30
CA VAL A 164 9.83 11.58 -32.56
C VAL A 164 8.77 11.88 -33.62
N PRO A 165 7.64 12.52 -33.27
CA PRO A 165 7.22 12.89 -31.92
C PRO A 165 6.83 11.67 -31.04
N PRO A 166 6.81 11.82 -29.70
CA PRO A 166 6.42 10.75 -28.77
C PRO A 166 5.04 10.14 -29.06
N ARG A 167 4.96 8.82 -29.02
CA ARG A 167 3.74 8.04 -29.28
C ARG A 167 2.87 7.96 -28.02
N THR A 168 2.08 9.02 -27.85
CA THR A 168 1.05 9.32 -26.83
C THR A 168 -0.02 8.28 -26.44
N THR A 169 -0.20 7.26 -27.28
CA THR A 169 -1.52 6.62 -27.44
C THR A 169 -1.89 5.66 -26.30
N MET A 170 -3.18 5.39 -26.14
CA MET A 170 -3.67 4.34 -25.21
C MET A 170 -3.11 2.95 -25.55
N ALA A 171 -2.89 2.67 -26.84
CA ALA A 171 -2.27 1.42 -27.27
C ALA A 171 -0.81 1.32 -26.80
N ALA A 172 -0.02 2.38 -27.00
CA ALA A 172 1.37 2.44 -26.55
C ALA A 172 1.50 2.31 -25.02
N ALA A 173 0.61 2.98 -24.28
CA ALA A 173 0.57 2.84 -22.82
C ALA A 173 0.19 1.42 -22.39
N ARG A 174 -0.73 0.78 -23.10
CA ARG A 174 -1.08 -0.62 -22.84
C ARG A 174 0.11 -1.55 -23.12
N GLU A 175 0.84 -1.33 -24.21
CA GLU A 175 2.06 -2.07 -24.53
C GLU A 175 3.11 -1.94 -23.40
N GLU A 176 3.36 -0.73 -22.91
CA GLU A 176 4.26 -0.50 -21.75
C GLU A 176 3.78 -1.28 -20.52
N ALA A 177 2.50 -1.15 -20.16
CA ALA A 177 1.94 -1.82 -18.99
C ALA A 177 2.07 -3.35 -19.09
N GLU A 178 1.75 -3.91 -20.27
CA GLU A 178 1.86 -5.35 -20.53
C GLU A 178 3.31 -5.82 -20.46
N GLN A 179 4.25 -5.11 -21.08
CA GLN A 179 5.68 -5.46 -21.03
C GLN A 179 6.21 -5.48 -19.58
N VAL A 180 5.94 -4.43 -18.81
CA VAL A 180 6.42 -4.29 -17.43
C VAL A 180 5.77 -5.33 -16.51
N MET A 181 4.44 -5.40 -16.50
CA MET A 181 3.71 -6.31 -15.61
C MET A 181 4.02 -7.77 -15.93
N PHE A 182 4.02 -8.13 -17.22
CA PHE A 182 4.20 -9.51 -17.60
C PHE A 182 5.65 -9.95 -17.47
N GLY A 183 6.63 -9.15 -17.91
CA GLY A 183 8.04 -9.49 -17.72
C GLY A 183 8.42 -9.68 -16.25
N CYS A 184 7.78 -8.91 -15.35
CA CYS A 184 8.00 -9.06 -13.91
C CYS A 184 7.34 -10.33 -13.34
N LEU A 185 6.09 -10.61 -13.71
CA LEU A 185 5.33 -11.76 -13.25
C LEU A 185 5.86 -13.10 -13.81
N ASP A 186 6.30 -13.13 -15.06
CA ASP A 186 6.90 -14.31 -15.68
C ASP A 186 8.11 -14.77 -14.85
N LYS A 187 9.00 -13.85 -14.49
CA LYS A 187 10.17 -14.11 -13.63
C LYS A 187 9.77 -14.51 -12.20
N LEU A 188 8.72 -13.91 -11.63
CA LEU A 188 8.22 -14.28 -10.30
C LEU A 188 7.69 -15.73 -10.28
N PHE A 189 6.90 -16.13 -11.27
CA PHE A 189 6.38 -17.49 -11.38
C PHE A 189 7.47 -18.50 -11.71
N GLU A 190 8.47 -18.09 -12.50
CA GLU A 190 9.63 -18.92 -12.78
C GLU A 190 10.46 -19.18 -11.51
N ASN A 191 10.71 -18.17 -10.68
CA ASN A 191 11.49 -18.33 -9.46
C ASN A 191 10.76 -19.15 -8.39
N THR A 192 9.47 -18.87 -8.21
CA THR A 192 8.68 -19.45 -7.11
C THR A 192 8.09 -20.81 -7.44
N LYS A 193 7.96 -21.13 -8.74
CA LYS A 193 7.28 -22.34 -9.25
C LYS A 193 5.83 -22.47 -8.77
N ILE A 194 5.20 -21.36 -8.36
CA ILE A 194 3.83 -21.34 -7.90
C ILE A 194 2.89 -21.40 -9.09
N ASN A 195 1.87 -22.25 -9.01
CA ASN A 195 0.84 -22.32 -10.04
C ASN A 195 -0.03 -21.06 -9.97
N PRO A 196 -0.25 -20.34 -11.08
CA PRO A 196 -1.12 -19.17 -11.10
C PRO A 196 -2.53 -19.43 -10.56
N LYS A 197 -3.02 -20.68 -10.60
CA LYS A 197 -4.32 -21.07 -10.02
C LYS A 197 -4.36 -21.06 -8.49
N ASP A 198 -3.22 -21.07 -7.80
CA ASP A 198 -3.14 -21.03 -6.33
C ASP A 198 -3.25 -19.60 -5.77
N ILE A 199 -3.13 -18.60 -6.65
CA ILE A 199 -3.23 -17.18 -6.33
C ILE A 199 -4.70 -16.83 -6.07
N GLY A 200 -4.97 -16.35 -4.85
CA GLY A 200 -6.31 -15.98 -4.41
C GLY A 200 -6.57 -14.50 -4.32
N VAL A 201 -5.51 -13.71 -4.21
CA VAL A 201 -5.58 -12.26 -4.10
C VAL A 201 -4.60 -11.66 -5.10
N LEU A 202 -5.07 -10.73 -5.93
CA LEU A 202 -4.23 -9.97 -6.84
C LEU A 202 -4.47 -8.49 -6.56
N VAL A 203 -3.43 -7.76 -6.18
CA VAL A 203 -3.49 -6.31 -6.00
C VAL A 203 -2.58 -5.67 -7.04
N VAL A 204 -3.15 -4.91 -7.96
CA VAL A 204 -2.37 -4.12 -8.93
C VAL A 204 -2.50 -2.66 -8.57
N ASN A 205 -1.39 -1.93 -8.54
CA ASN A 205 -1.42 -0.49 -8.44
C ASN A 205 -0.71 0.17 -9.63
N CYS A 206 -1.36 1.22 -10.15
CA CYS A 206 -0.79 2.13 -11.13
C CYS A 206 -1.49 3.49 -11.01
N SER A 207 -0.74 4.56 -10.76
CA SER A 207 -1.35 5.87 -10.53
C SER A 207 -1.78 6.54 -11.83
N LEU A 208 -0.94 6.44 -12.85
CA LEU A 208 -1.05 7.23 -14.06
C LEU A 208 -1.81 6.53 -15.21
N PHE A 209 -2.12 5.24 -15.10
CA PHE A 209 -2.81 4.50 -16.16
C PHE A 209 -3.80 3.47 -15.61
N ASN A 210 -5.10 3.76 -15.77
CA ASN A 210 -6.20 2.92 -15.29
C ASN A 210 -7.21 2.66 -16.42
N PRO A 211 -6.86 1.82 -17.41
CA PRO A 211 -7.70 1.56 -18.57
C PRO A 211 -8.89 0.64 -18.25
N THR A 212 -9.81 0.52 -19.22
CA THR A 212 -10.83 -0.53 -19.25
C THR A 212 -10.57 -1.44 -20.46
N PRO A 213 -10.41 -2.77 -20.29
CA PRO A 213 -10.37 -3.52 -19.04
C PRO A 213 -9.17 -3.13 -18.14
N SER A 214 -9.30 -3.35 -16.82
CA SER A 214 -8.28 -2.96 -15.83
C SER A 214 -6.97 -3.74 -15.98
N LEU A 215 -5.88 -3.21 -15.41
CA LEU A 215 -4.58 -3.89 -15.38
C LEU A 215 -4.67 -5.26 -14.68
N SER A 216 -5.41 -5.31 -13.57
CA SER A 216 -5.70 -6.57 -12.87
C SER A 216 -6.46 -7.58 -13.74
N ALA A 217 -7.44 -7.14 -14.53
CA ALA A 217 -8.17 -8.02 -15.44
C ALA A 217 -7.27 -8.56 -16.57
N MET A 218 -6.32 -7.75 -17.05
CA MET A 218 -5.33 -8.21 -18.04
C MET A 218 -4.44 -9.32 -17.49
N ILE A 219 -3.97 -9.18 -16.24
CA ILE A 219 -3.18 -10.21 -15.55
C ILE A 219 -4.01 -11.48 -15.33
N VAL A 220 -5.24 -11.36 -14.82
CA VAL A 220 -6.15 -12.50 -14.61
C VAL A 220 -6.35 -13.28 -15.92
N ASN A 221 -6.61 -12.57 -17.01
CA ASN A 221 -6.84 -13.19 -18.31
C ASN A 221 -5.57 -13.81 -18.92
N LYS A 222 -4.39 -13.18 -18.78
CA LYS A 222 -3.15 -13.70 -19.35
C LYS A 222 -2.70 -14.97 -18.66
N TYR A 223 -2.61 -14.96 -17.33
CA TYR A 223 -2.11 -16.10 -16.55
C TYR A 223 -3.16 -17.14 -16.20
N LYS A 224 -4.41 -16.93 -16.64
CA LYS A 224 -5.55 -17.83 -16.37
C LYS A 224 -5.67 -18.11 -14.86
N LEU A 225 -5.64 -17.04 -14.07
CA LEU A 225 -5.85 -17.12 -12.63
C LEU A 225 -7.22 -17.77 -12.33
N ARG A 226 -7.38 -18.32 -11.13
CA ARG A 226 -8.62 -18.98 -10.72
C ARG A 226 -9.83 -18.01 -10.80
N GLY A 227 -10.99 -18.54 -11.19
CA GLY A 227 -12.20 -17.71 -11.43
C GLY A 227 -12.75 -16.97 -10.20
N ASN A 228 -12.37 -17.38 -8.99
CA ASN A 228 -12.75 -16.73 -7.72
C ASN A 228 -11.62 -15.88 -7.11
N VAL A 229 -10.63 -15.47 -7.91
CA VAL A 229 -9.57 -14.55 -7.47
C VAL A 229 -10.15 -13.20 -7.04
N LYS A 230 -9.64 -12.65 -5.93
CA LYS A 230 -9.97 -11.30 -5.48
C LYS A 230 -8.98 -10.33 -6.13
N SER A 231 -9.41 -9.68 -7.21
CA SER A 231 -8.58 -8.74 -7.97
C SER A 231 -8.90 -7.29 -7.62
N PHE A 232 -7.89 -6.52 -7.23
CA PHE A 232 -7.96 -5.09 -6.92
C PHE A 232 -7.10 -4.31 -7.91
N ASN A 233 -7.58 -3.16 -8.37
CA ASN A 233 -6.85 -2.25 -9.23
C ASN A 233 -6.87 -0.85 -8.59
N LEU A 234 -5.76 -0.46 -7.97
CA LEU A 234 -5.64 0.77 -7.21
C LEU A 234 -4.97 1.85 -8.06
N GLY A 235 -5.55 3.05 -8.09
CA GLY A 235 -5.03 4.21 -8.80
C GLY A 235 -5.08 5.48 -7.95
N GLY A 236 -4.35 6.52 -8.38
CA GLY A 236 -4.41 7.85 -7.77
C GLY A 236 -3.72 8.01 -6.40
N MET A 237 -2.99 7.02 -5.90
CA MET A 237 -2.30 7.11 -4.61
C MET A 237 -0.86 7.64 -4.72
N GLY A 238 -0.29 7.70 -5.93
CA GLY A 238 1.08 8.16 -6.16
C GLY A 238 2.11 7.18 -5.59
N CYS A 239 3.27 7.71 -5.19
CA CYS A 239 4.42 6.88 -4.78
C CYS A 239 4.18 6.03 -3.51
N SER A 240 3.14 6.31 -2.73
CA SER A 240 2.77 5.50 -1.55
C SER A 240 1.98 4.24 -1.91
N ALA A 241 1.52 4.13 -3.16
CA ALA A 241 0.67 3.04 -3.64
C ALA A 241 1.26 1.65 -3.40
N GLY A 242 2.59 1.53 -3.48
CA GLY A 242 3.30 0.30 -3.17
C GLY A 242 2.96 -0.22 -1.79
N VAL A 243 3.29 0.54 -0.73
CA VAL A 243 3.07 0.12 0.67
C VAL A 243 1.58 -0.08 0.98
N ILE A 244 0.70 0.75 0.44
CA ILE A 244 -0.76 0.59 0.61
C ILE A 244 -1.24 -0.74 0.01
N SER A 245 -0.70 -1.14 -1.13
CA SER A 245 -1.05 -2.41 -1.77
C SER A 245 -0.57 -3.62 -0.96
N ILE A 246 0.58 -3.49 -0.29
CA ILE A 246 1.12 -4.52 0.61
C ILE A 246 0.20 -4.69 1.82
N ASP A 247 -0.23 -3.58 2.43
CA ASP A 247 -1.11 -3.61 3.59
C ASP A 247 -2.48 -4.21 3.24
N LEU A 248 -3.05 -3.84 2.08
CA LEU A 248 -4.26 -4.46 1.56
C LEU A 248 -4.08 -5.97 1.35
N ALA A 249 -2.96 -6.40 0.74
CA ALA A 249 -2.69 -7.82 0.53
C ALA A 249 -2.59 -8.59 1.86
N LYS A 250 -1.93 -8.00 2.86
CA LYS A 250 -1.83 -8.56 4.22
C LYS A 250 -3.21 -8.72 4.85
N ASP A 251 -4.06 -7.70 4.80
CA ASP A 251 -5.41 -7.77 5.37
C ASP A 251 -6.28 -8.81 4.67
N MET A 252 -6.19 -8.89 3.35
CA MET A 252 -6.89 -9.90 2.57
C MET A 252 -6.46 -11.32 2.95
N LEU A 253 -5.20 -11.54 3.30
CA LEU A 253 -4.69 -12.85 3.73
C LEU A 253 -5.02 -13.22 5.17
N GLN A 254 -5.38 -12.24 6.01
CA GLN A 254 -5.96 -12.55 7.32
C GLN A 254 -7.35 -13.20 7.17
N VAL A 255 -8.10 -12.79 6.13
CA VAL A 255 -9.44 -13.29 5.85
C VAL A 255 -9.42 -14.55 4.97
N HIS A 256 -8.57 -14.59 3.95
CA HIS A 256 -8.49 -15.68 2.98
C HIS A 256 -7.32 -16.62 3.29
N ARG A 257 -7.66 -17.80 3.83
CA ARG A 257 -6.68 -18.82 4.25
C ARG A 257 -6.16 -19.65 3.08
N ASN A 258 -4.97 -20.24 3.28
CA ASN A 258 -4.33 -21.21 2.38
C ASN A 258 -4.29 -20.75 0.92
N THR A 259 -3.89 -19.50 0.70
CA THR A 259 -3.79 -18.92 -0.63
C THR A 259 -2.62 -17.96 -0.69
N TYR A 260 -2.28 -17.59 -1.92
CA TYR A 260 -1.25 -16.61 -2.20
C TYR A 260 -1.88 -15.27 -2.59
N ALA A 261 -1.30 -14.18 -2.09
CA ALA A 261 -1.48 -12.87 -2.71
C ALA A 261 -0.36 -12.61 -3.70
N VAL A 262 -0.64 -11.84 -4.74
CA VAL A 262 0.35 -11.21 -5.60
C VAL A 262 0.07 -9.72 -5.62
N VAL A 263 1.06 -8.92 -5.28
CA VAL A 263 1.04 -7.47 -5.45
C VAL A 263 1.82 -7.13 -6.71
N VAL A 264 1.30 -6.27 -7.57
CA VAL A 264 2.01 -5.73 -8.74
C VAL A 264 1.95 -4.22 -8.65
N SER A 265 3.12 -3.59 -8.54
CA SER A 265 3.23 -2.13 -8.58
C SER A 265 3.89 -1.73 -9.88
N THR A 266 3.27 -0.83 -10.63
CA THR A 266 3.83 -0.31 -11.87
C THR A 266 3.42 1.15 -12.06
N GLU A 267 4.28 1.94 -12.69
CA GLU A 267 3.97 3.31 -13.06
C GLU A 267 4.16 3.44 -14.57
N ASN A 268 3.12 3.90 -15.25
CA ASN A 268 3.06 3.96 -16.70
C ASN A 268 3.14 5.41 -17.16
N ILE A 269 4.21 5.74 -17.89
CA ILE A 269 4.58 7.13 -18.14
C ILE A 269 4.33 7.55 -19.59
N THR A 270 4.06 6.61 -20.50
CA THR A 270 3.87 6.89 -21.94
C THR A 270 2.85 8.00 -22.22
N GLN A 271 1.74 8.06 -21.49
CA GLN A 271 0.67 9.04 -21.78
C GLN A 271 0.88 10.42 -21.16
N ASN A 272 1.84 10.54 -20.26
CA ASN A 272 1.96 11.70 -19.38
C ASN A 272 3.04 12.67 -19.84
N TRP A 273 3.54 12.52 -21.06
CA TRP A 273 4.50 13.44 -21.64
C TRP A 273 3.88 14.83 -21.84
N TYR A 274 4.47 15.84 -21.21
CA TYR A 274 4.03 17.22 -21.35
C TYR A 274 4.74 17.90 -22.53
N PHE A 275 3.97 18.40 -23.49
CA PHE A 275 4.46 19.08 -24.69
C PHE A 275 4.57 20.61 -24.53
N GLY A 276 4.26 21.17 -23.36
CA GLY A 276 4.26 22.63 -23.17
C GLY A 276 5.54 23.19 -22.55
N ASN A 277 5.59 24.52 -22.42
CA ASN A 277 6.76 25.26 -21.95
C ASN A 277 6.66 25.75 -20.48
N LYS A 278 5.65 25.31 -19.73
CA LYS A 278 5.54 25.64 -18.29
C LYS A 278 6.54 24.81 -17.50
N LYS A 279 7.61 25.44 -17.01
CA LYS A 279 8.72 24.78 -16.26
C LYS A 279 8.25 23.81 -15.16
N ALA A 280 7.26 24.19 -14.36
CA ALA A 280 6.73 23.33 -13.30
C ALA A 280 6.15 21.99 -13.81
N MET A 281 5.67 21.94 -15.06
CA MET A 281 5.10 20.76 -15.70
C MET A 281 6.12 19.95 -16.52
N LEU A 282 7.35 20.46 -16.71
CA LEU A 282 8.46 19.74 -17.38
C LEU A 282 9.24 18.83 -16.42
N ILE A 283 9.10 19.05 -15.11
CA ILE A 283 9.77 18.24 -14.09
C ILE A 283 9.44 16.74 -14.24
N PRO A 284 8.16 16.33 -14.39
CA PRO A 284 7.80 14.92 -14.63
C PRO A 284 8.50 14.29 -15.83
N ASN A 285 8.59 14.97 -16.97
CA ASN A 285 9.28 14.46 -18.17
C ASN A 285 10.75 14.11 -17.85
N CYS A 286 11.40 14.93 -17.01
CA CYS A 286 12.80 14.75 -16.67
C CYS A 286 13.04 13.74 -15.54
N LEU A 287 12.08 13.54 -14.64
CA LEU A 287 12.26 12.70 -13.45
C LEU A 287 11.69 11.29 -13.58
N PHE A 288 10.54 11.15 -14.24
CA PHE A 288 9.92 9.85 -14.37
C PHE A 288 10.64 8.98 -15.40
N ARG A 289 10.87 7.73 -15.02
CA ARG A 289 11.57 6.72 -15.80
C ARG A 289 10.76 5.43 -15.75
N THR A 290 10.94 4.58 -16.75
CA THR A 290 10.36 3.23 -16.69
C THR A 290 10.88 2.56 -15.42
N PRO A 291 9.98 1.96 -14.62
CA PRO A 291 10.40 1.33 -13.39
C PRO A 291 11.40 0.20 -13.68
N TYR A 292 12.63 0.40 -13.20
CA TYR A 292 13.65 -0.63 -13.05
C TYR A 292 14.15 -0.55 -11.62
N SER A 293 13.94 -1.62 -10.85
CA SER A 293 14.31 -1.64 -9.44
C SER A 293 15.49 -2.58 -9.22
N SER A 294 16.65 -1.97 -8.95
CA SER A 294 17.56 -2.49 -7.93
C SER A 294 17.34 -1.80 -6.58
N PHE A 295 16.64 -0.66 -6.48
CA PHE A 295 16.41 0.04 -5.19
C PHE A 295 15.20 0.99 -5.12
N SER A 296 14.17 0.85 -5.99
CA SER A 296 12.97 1.70 -5.94
C SER A 296 11.68 0.89 -6.06
N SER A 297 11.05 0.66 -4.90
CA SER A 297 9.59 0.62 -4.75
C SER A 297 8.78 -0.41 -5.57
N GLN A 298 9.31 -1.60 -5.86
CA GLN A 298 8.49 -2.69 -6.41
C GLN A 298 8.73 -4.00 -5.66
N TRP A 299 7.72 -4.38 -4.86
CA TRP A 299 7.68 -5.63 -4.13
C TRP A 299 6.53 -6.47 -4.70
N ASN A 300 6.85 -7.51 -5.45
CA ASN A 300 5.85 -8.49 -5.83
C ASN A 300 5.70 -9.51 -4.73
N LEU A 301 4.94 -9.16 -3.69
CA LEU A 301 4.81 -10.03 -2.52
C LEU A 301 3.93 -11.23 -2.84
N LEU A 302 4.56 -12.40 -2.82
CA LEU A 302 3.89 -13.64 -2.54
C LEU A 302 3.84 -13.84 -1.03
N VAL A 303 2.65 -14.15 -0.51
CA VAL A 303 2.49 -14.36 0.93
C VAL A 303 1.72 -15.65 1.18
N PRO A 304 2.26 -16.60 1.97
CA PRO A 304 1.52 -17.77 2.39
C PRO A 304 0.84 -17.50 3.74
N SER A 305 -0.45 -17.80 3.83
CA SER A 305 -1.09 -18.09 5.11
C SER A 305 -0.80 -19.54 5.47
N ARG A 306 0.07 -19.81 6.45
CA ARG A 306 0.19 -21.17 7.03
C ARG A 306 -1.14 -21.59 7.69
N SER A 307 -1.42 -22.88 7.57
CA SER A 307 -2.56 -23.63 8.16
C SER A 307 -2.76 -23.32 9.64
#